data_AF-A0A7X7UIR5-F1
#
_entry.id   AF-A0A7X7UIR5-F1
#
_cell.length_a   1.000
_cell.length_b   1.000
_cell.length_c   1.000
_cell.angle_alpha   90.00
_cell.angle_beta   90.00
_cell.angle_gamma   90.00
#
_symmetry.space_group_name_H-M   'P 1'
#
loop_
_entity.id
_entity.type
_entity.pdbx_description
1 polymer ?
#
loop_
_entity_poly.entity_id
_entity_poly.type
_entity_poly.pdbx_seq_one_letter_code
_entity_poly.pdbx_strand_id
1 'polypeptide(L)'
;MKANELRIGNYIYIDSRDELRTIVEIRHTMVSVKYIRSDTNQPHQSMVEYDRLTPITLTEEWLFKFKWKYQDRDVNRNDGKKERFYISPFFGEHREYWIELQLSNNSFGHSFMWLCWDIGGGNDHIHFPQGHKMDYVHQLQNLYFALAGEEPTLKTELSQTEK
;
A
#
# COMPACT_ATOMS: atom_id res chain seq x y z
N MET A 1 15.94 2.34 -2.08
CA MET A 1 14.88 3.35 -2.21
C MET A 1 15.53 4.65 -2.64
N LYS A 2 14.95 5.41 -3.57
CA LYS A 2 15.47 6.73 -3.98
C LYS A 2 14.69 7.84 -3.28
N ALA A 3 15.34 8.95 -2.96
CA ALA A 3 14.71 10.07 -2.25
C ALA A 3 13.49 10.66 -2.99
N ASN A 4 13.45 10.58 -4.32
CA ASN A 4 12.34 11.05 -5.15
C ASN A 4 11.12 10.11 -5.20
N GLU A 5 11.21 8.94 -4.58
CA GLU A 5 10.09 7.99 -4.43
C GLU A 5 9.31 8.22 -3.12
N LEU A 6 9.76 9.17 -2.29
CA LEU A 6 9.20 9.42 -0.96
C LEU A 6 8.24 10.60 -0.94
N ARG A 7 7.22 10.50 -0.08
CA ARG A 7 6.26 11.55 0.26
C ARG A 7 6.03 11.57 1.77
N ILE A 8 5.65 12.74 2.29
CA ILE A 8 5.10 12.86 3.65
C ILE A 8 3.91 11.91 3.76
N GLY A 9 3.85 11.13 4.85
CA GLY A 9 2.84 10.09 5.08
C GLY A 9 3.29 8.67 4.74
N ASN A 10 4.40 8.50 4.00
CA ASN A 10 4.92 7.17 3.69
C ASN A 10 5.37 6.41 4.94
N TYR A 11 5.05 5.12 4.97
CA TYR A 11 5.49 4.15 5.95
C TYR A 11 6.83 3.55 5.56
N ILE A 12 7.76 3.52 6.52
CA ILE A 12 9.12 3.03 6.34
C ILE A 12 9.60 2.28 7.58
N TYR A 13 10.67 1.51 7.38
CA TYR A 13 11.52 0.99 8.44
C TYR A 13 12.85 1.73 8.48
N ILE A 14 13.58 1.60 9.60
CA ILE A 14 14.89 2.22 9.79
C ILE A 14 15.87 1.13 10.20
N ASP A 15 17.03 1.09 9.56
CA ASP A 15 18.10 0.11 9.81
C ASP A 15 17.61 -1.35 9.77
N SER A 16 16.64 -1.65 8.90
CA SER A 16 15.97 -2.96 8.79
C SER A 16 15.30 -3.46 10.08
N ARG A 17 15.01 -2.57 11.03
CA ARG A 17 14.17 -2.90 12.19
C ARG A 17 12.71 -2.88 11.77
N ASP A 18 11.95 -3.90 12.14
CA ASP A 18 10.51 -4.05 11.87
C ASP A 18 9.66 -3.10 12.74
N GLU A 19 10.16 -1.89 12.98
CA GLU A 19 9.49 -0.83 13.74
C GLU A 19 8.94 0.20 12.76
N LEU A 20 7.61 0.21 12.62
CA LEU A 20 6.91 1.12 11.74
C LEU A 20 7.15 2.59 12.12
N ARG A 21 7.45 3.39 11.11
CA ARG A 21 7.69 4.83 11.21
C ARG A 21 6.99 5.53 10.06
N THR A 22 6.56 6.77 10.28
CA THR A 22 5.89 7.58 9.26
C THR A 22 6.70 8.82 8.95
N ILE A 23 6.95 9.11 7.68
CA ILE A 23 7.62 10.34 7.25
C ILE A 23 6.69 11.54 7.50
N VAL A 24 7.17 12.55 8.22
CA VAL A 24 6.41 13.78 8.53
C VAL A 24 7.07 15.04 7.95
N GLU A 25 8.34 14.97 7.60
CA GLU A 25 9.07 16.07 6.94
C GLU A 25 10.14 15.50 6.02
N ILE A 26 10.37 16.15 4.87
CA ILE A 26 11.43 15.80 3.93
C ILE A 26 12.33 17.03 3.76
N ARG A 27 13.63 16.86 4.00
CA ARG A 27 14.66 17.90 3.82
C ARG A 27 15.67 17.43 2.78
N HIS A 28 16.58 18.33 2.39
CA HIS A 28 17.56 18.04 1.34
C HIS A 28 18.40 16.76 1.57
N THR A 29 18.81 16.48 2.82
CA THR A 29 19.71 15.35 3.14
C THR A 29 19.12 14.33 4.11
N MET A 30 17.94 14.59 4.66
CA MET A 30 17.36 13.81 5.75
C MET A 30 15.84 13.90 5.76
N VAL A 31 15.19 12.95 6.40
CA VAL A 31 13.76 12.96 6.66
C VAL A 31 13.49 13.01 8.15
N SER A 32 12.38 13.63 8.53
CA SER A 32 11.85 13.52 9.87
C SER A 32 10.80 12.44 9.92
N VAL A 33 10.89 11.55 10.91
CA VAL A 33 9.98 10.42 11.09
C VAL A 33 9.29 10.48 12.43
N LYS A 34 8.01 10.15 12.46
CA LYS A 34 7.20 10.02 13.68
C LYS A 34 7.00 8.54 14.01
N TYR A 35 6.98 8.24 15.31
CA TYR A 35 6.68 6.92 15.84
C TYR A 35 6.23 6.95 17.29
N ILE A 36 5.73 5.82 17.79
CA ILE A 36 5.51 5.60 19.22
C ILE A 36 6.73 4.87 19.78
N ARG A 37 7.34 5.43 20.82
CA ARG A 37 8.43 4.77 21.54
C ARG A 37 7.88 3.59 22.36
N SER A 38 8.55 2.44 22.31
CA SER A 38 8.13 1.23 23.03
C SER A 38 8.24 1.35 24.55
N ASP A 39 9.18 2.12 25.06
CA ASP A 39 9.44 2.28 26.50
C ASP A 39 8.50 3.27 27.20
N THR A 40 8.07 4.30 26.48
CA THR A 40 7.28 5.42 27.04
C THR A 40 5.85 5.46 26.50
N ASN A 41 5.56 4.69 25.45
CA ASN A 41 4.29 4.70 24.70
C ASN A 41 3.84 6.11 24.27
N GLN A 42 4.81 6.99 24.02
CA GLN A 42 4.58 8.38 23.63
C GLN A 42 5.03 8.63 22.19
N PRO A 43 4.38 9.58 21.49
CA PRO A 43 4.82 9.99 20.18
C PRO A 43 6.19 10.67 20.27
N HIS A 44 7.10 10.21 19.42
CA HIS A 44 8.42 10.79 19.25
C HIS A 44 8.66 11.10 17.78
N GLN A 45 9.59 12.02 17.54
CA GLN A 45 10.01 12.42 16.22
C GLN A 45 11.54 12.50 16.19
N SER A 46 12.15 11.95 15.14
CA SER A 46 13.60 11.96 14.98
C SER A 46 13.99 12.28 13.54
N MET A 47 15.20 12.79 13.36
CA MET A 47 15.81 13.00 12.03
C MET A 47 16.61 11.76 11.63
N VAL A 48 16.44 11.34 10.39
CA VAL A 48 17.03 10.10 9.84
C VAL A 48 17.55 10.39 8.44
N GLU A 49 18.77 9.94 8.16
CA GLU A 49 19.38 10.01 6.83
C GLU A 49 18.71 9.03 5.86
N TYR A 50 18.68 9.39 4.57
CA TYR A 50 18.03 8.55 3.54
C TYR A 50 18.58 7.13 3.46
N ASP A 51 19.88 6.95 3.66
CA ASP A 51 20.56 5.65 3.55
C ASP A 51 20.13 4.65 4.63
N ARG A 52 19.52 5.14 5.71
CA ARG A 52 19.00 4.31 6.80
C ARG A 52 17.55 3.88 6.57
N LEU A 53 16.88 4.41 5.54
CA LEU A 53 15.49 4.09 5.25
C LEU A 53 15.41 2.74 4.53
N THR A 54 14.69 1.82 5.16
CA THR A 54 14.42 0.50 4.58
C THR A 54 12.99 0.48 4.04
N PRO A 55 12.78 0.18 2.74
CA PRO A 55 11.44 0.04 2.19
C PRO A 55 10.73 -1.17 2.80
N ILE A 56 9.42 -1.02 3.03
CA ILE A 56 8.59 -2.11 3.52
C ILE A 56 8.07 -2.89 2.30
N THR A 57 8.35 -4.19 2.23
CA THR A 57 7.84 -5.07 1.18
C THR A 57 6.31 -5.11 1.23
N LEU A 58 5.66 -4.99 0.06
CA LEU A 58 4.22 -5.09 -0.05
C LEU A 58 3.80 -6.56 0.05
N THR A 59 3.07 -6.88 1.12
CA THR A 59 2.56 -8.23 1.39
C THR A 59 1.05 -8.21 1.56
N GLU A 60 0.44 -9.39 1.54
CA GLU A 60 -0.99 -9.58 1.83
C GLU A 60 -1.39 -9.01 3.20
N GLU A 61 -0.54 -9.19 4.22
CA GLU A 61 -0.77 -8.62 5.55
C GLU A 61 -0.91 -7.10 5.53
N TRP A 62 -0.12 -6.42 4.71
CA TRP A 62 -0.22 -4.96 4.55
C TRP A 62 -1.52 -4.54 3.87
N LEU A 63 -1.98 -5.28 2.87
CA LEU A 63 -3.26 -5.02 2.23
C LEU A 63 -4.43 -5.15 3.21
N PHE A 64 -4.40 -6.17 4.07
CA PHE A 64 -5.39 -6.30 5.15
C PHE A 64 -5.29 -5.18 6.19
N LYS A 65 -4.07 -4.76 6.54
CA LYS A 65 -3.87 -3.57 7.39
C LYS A 65 -4.49 -2.33 6.76
N PHE A 66 -4.48 -2.20 5.43
CA PHE A 66 -5.14 -1.10 4.70
C PHE A 66 -6.62 -1.32 4.41
N LYS A 67 -7.25 -2.34 5.01
CA LYS A 67 -8.68 -2.67 4.82
C LYS A 67 -9.04 -3.09 3.38
N TRP A 68 -8.06 -3.50 2.58
CA TRP A 68 -8.32 -4.08 1.27
C TRP A 68 -8.97 -5.45 1.45
N LYS A 69 -9.90 -5.79 0.56
CA LYS A 69 -10.64 -7.06 0.62
C LYS A 69 -10.05 -8.03 -0.37
N TYR A 70 -9.81 -9.26 0.08
CA TYR A 70 -9.51 -10.35 -0.83
C TYR A 70 -10.72 -10.62 -1.72
N GLN A 71 -10.49 -10.76 -3.01
CA GLN A 71 -11.48 -11.18 -3.99
C GLN A 71 -10.99 -12.46 -4.65
N ASP A 72 -11.70 -13.56 -4.38
CA ASP A 72 -11.45 -14.79 -5.10
C ASP A 72 -11.95 -14.64 -6.53
N ARG A 73 -11.09 -14.95 -7.51
CA ARG A 73 -11.49 -15.09 -8.90
C ARG A 73 -11.12 -16.47 -9.37
N ASP A 74 -12.10 -17.17 -9.91
CA ASP A 74 -11.85 -18.32 -10.76
C ASP A 74 -11.24 -17.83 -12.08
N VAL A 75 -9.95 -17.51 -12.04
CA VAL A 75 -9.17 -17.36 -13.27
C VAL A 75 -8.93 -18.77 -13.76
N ASN A 76 -9.79 -19.24 -14.67
CA ASN A 76 -9.58 -20.49 -15.40
C ASN A 76 -8.36 -20.33 -16.32
N ARG A 77 -7.16 -20.34 -15.74
CA ARG A 77 -5.92 -20.61 -16.47
C ARG A 77 -5.67 -22.10 -16.43
N ASN A 78 -5.32 -22.65 -17.59
CA ASN A 78 -4.99 -24.07 -17.77
C ASN A 78 -3.77 -24.54 -16.94
N ASP A 79 -3.13 -23.65 -16.17
CA ASP A 79 -1.94 -23.93 -15.35
C ASP A 79 -2.25 -24.22 -13.87
N GLY A 80 -3.52 -24.12 -13.44
CA GLY A 80 -3.95 -24.39 -12.07
C GLY A 80 -3.42 -23.40 -11.03
N LYS A 81 -2.79 -22.28 -11.45
CA LYS A 81 -2.29 -21.26 -10.53
C LYS A 81 -3.42 -20.32 -10.13
N LYS A 82 -3.70 -20.27 -8.82
CA LYS A 82 -4.63 -19.28 -8.25
C LYS A 82 -3.93 -17.93 -8.16
N GLU A 83 -4.48 -16.93 -8.85
CA GLU A 83 -4.08 -15.54 -8.70
C GLU A 83 -4.87 -14.91 -7.54
N ARG A 84 -4.18 -14.15 -6.67
CA ARG A 84 -4.81 -13.46 -5.55
C ARG A 84 -5.04 -12.01 -5.92
N PHE A 85 -6.29 -11.58 -5.90
CA PHE A 85 -6.68 -10.20 -6.14
C PHE A 85 -7.18 -9.55 -4.86
N TYR A 86 -6.81 -8.29 -4.69
CA TYR A 86 -7.25 -7.47 -3.58
C TYR A 86 -7.90 -6.22 -4.13
N ILE A 87 -9.07 -5.88 -3.60
CA ILE A 87 -9.83 -4.73 -4.04
C ILE A 87 -9.96 -3.70 -2.92
N SER A 88 -9.83 -2.44 -3.31
CA SER A 88 -10.13 -1.29 -2.46
C SER A 88 -11.02 -0.32 -3.24
N PRO A 89 -12.30 -0.14 -2.83
CA PRO A 89 -13.13 0.91 -3.41
C PRO A 89 -12.56 2.26 -3.01
N PHE A 90 -12.57 3.21 -3.92
CA PHE A 90 -12.19 4.59 -3.61
C PHE A 90 -13.14 5.54 -4.35
N PHE A 91 -13.64 6.56 -3.64
CA PHE A 91 -14.81 7.40 -3.96
C PHE A 91 -16.20 6.75 -3.77
N GLY A 92 -16.94 7.23 -2.77
CA GLY A 92 -18.39 7.00 -2.61
C GLY A 92 -18.81 5.64 -2.05
N GLU A 93 -20.08 5.53 -1.65
CA GLU A 93 -20.70 4.28 -1.18
C GLU A 93 -21.10 3.33 -2.33
N HIS A 94 -21.01 3.80 -3.57
CA HIS A 94 -21.38 3.05 -4.77
C HIS A 94 -20.14 2.47 -5.46
N ARG A 95 -20.27 1.29 -6.09
CA ARG A 95 -19.18 0.54 -6.75
C ARG A 95 -18.70 1.18 -8.06
N GLU A 96 -18.65 2.51 -8.14
CA GLU A 96 -18.31 3.19 -9.39
C GLU A 96 -16.82 3.08 -9.70
N TYR A 97 -15.93 3.07 -8.69
CA TYR A 97 -14.48 3.01 -8.88
C TYR A 97 -13.79 2.13 -7.82
N TRP A 98 -12.84 1.30 -8.22
CA TRP A 98 -12.00 0.52 -7.30
C TRP A 98 -10.60 0.28 -7.84
N ILE A 99 -9.64 0.12 -6.94
CA ILE A 99 -8.30 -0.37 -7.29
C ILE A 99 -8.30 -1.88 -7.10
N GLU A 100 -7.73 -2.57 -8.07
CA GLU A 100 -7.45 -3.99 -7.99
C GLU A 100 -5.94 -4.20 -8.01
N LEU A 101 -5.43 -4.98 -7.08
CA LEU A 101 -4.02 -5.32 -6.96
C LEU A 101 -3.86 -6.83 -6.97
N GLN A 102 -2.98 -7.33 -7.83
CA GLN A 102 -2.50 -8.69 -7.84
C GLN A 102 -1.09 -8.73 -7.28
N LEU A 103 -0.88 -9.44 -6.17
CA LEU A 103 0.45 -9.62 -5.60
C LEU A 103 1.32 -10.58 -6.43
N SER A 104 2.63 -10.38 -6.39
CA SER A 104 3.66 -11.11 -7.16
C SER A 104 3.82 -12.60 -6.76
N ASN A 105 2.80 -13.42 -7.01
CA ASN A 105 2.94 -14.88 -7.19
C ASN A 105 2.61 -15.29 -8.64
N ASN A 106 2.55 -14.32 -9.55
CA ASN A 106 2.28 -14.51 -10.97
C ASN A 106 3.55 -14.89 -11.75
N SER A 107 3.37 -15.31 -13.00
CA SER A 107 4.45 -15.74 -13.90
C SER A 107 5.46 -14.64 -14.23
N PHE A 108 5.19 -13.38 -13.87
CA PHE A 108 6.03 -12.21 -14.20
C PHE A 108 6.90 -11.72 -13.04
N GLY A 109 6.71 -12.27 -11.82
CA GLY A 109 7.57 -12.00 -10.66
C GLY A 109 7.47 -10.59 -10.08
N HIS A 110 6.39 -9.86 -10.34
CA HIS A 110 6.10 -8.55 -9.74
C HIS A 110 4.59 -8.32 -9.62
N SER A 111 4.17 -7.43 -8.71
CA SER A 111 2.76 -7.15 -8.46
C SER A 111 2.19 -6.25 -9.56
N PHE A 112 0.97 -6.53 -10.01
CA PHE A 112 0.22 -5.72 -10.99
C PHE A 112 -0.96 -5.04 -10.35
N MET A 113 -1.39 -3.95 -10.95
CA MET A 113 -2.53 -3.21 -10.46
C MET A 113 -3.32 -2.60 -11.60
N TRP A 114 -4.63 -2.56 -11.40
CA TRP A 114 -5.60 -2.00 -12.30
C TRP A 114 -6.42 -0.95 -11.57
N LEU A 115 -6.69 0.13 -12.29
CA LEU A 115 -7.77 1.04 -11.94
C LEU A 115 -9.02 0.56 -12.67
N CYS A 116 -10.03 0.17 -11.91
CA CYS A 116 -11.28 -0.36 -12.43
C CYS A 116 -12.44 0.59 -12.14
N TRP A 117 -13.43 0.62 -13.02
CA TRP A 117 -14.67 1.36 -12.81
C TRP A 117 -15.87 0.66 -13.44
N ASP A 118 -17.06 0.96 -12.91
CA ASP A 118 -18.35 0.52 -13.44
C ASP A 118 -19.23 1.74 -13.72
N ILE A 119 -19.15 2.25 -14.95
CA ILE A 119 -20.00 3.36 -15.41
C ILE A 119 -21.10 2.76 -16.29
N GLY A 120 -22.31 2.65 -15.75
CA GLY A 120 -23.49 2.21 -16.50
C GLY A 120 -23.59 0.70 -16.76
N GLY A 121 -22.95 -0.14 -15.95
CA GLY A 121 -22.98 -1.61 -16.06
C GLY A 121 -21.85 -2.21 -16.89
N GLY A 122 -20.83 -1.41 -17.22
CA GLY A 122 -19.64 -1.86 -17.96
C GLY A 122 -18.43 -1.96 -17.03
N ASN A 123 -17.76 -3.13 -16.99
CA ASN A 123 -16.52 -3.32 -16.23
C ASN A 123 -15.30 -2.90 -17.06
N ASP A 124 -14.92 -1.64 -16.98
CA ASP A 124 -13.74 -1.10 -17.64
C ASP A 124 -12.56 -1.02 -16.68
N HIS A 125 -11.34 -1.07 -17.23
CA HIS A 125 -10.12 -0.92 -16.45
C HIS A 125 -8.96 -0.35 -17.24
N ILE A 126 -8.06 0.36 -16.55
CA ILE A 126 -6.75 0.75 -17.05
C ILE A 126 -5.69 -0.03 -16.28
N HIS A 127 -4.83 -0.71 -17.03
CA HIS A 127 -3.63 -1.33 -16.50
C HIS A 127 -2.51 -0.29 -16.38
N PHE A 128 -1.87 -0.21 -15.22
CA PHE A 128 -0.68 0.62 -15.07
C PHE A 128 0.51 -0.05 -15.77
N PRO A 129 1.31 0.68 -16.58
CA PRO A 129 2.30 0.07 -17.47
C PRO A 129 3.33 -0.79 -16.73
N GLN A 130 3.73 -1.90 -17.36
CA GLN A 130 4.62 -2.97 -16.85
C GLN A 130 5.99 -2.50 -16.31
N GLY A 131 6.34 -1.23 -16.46
CA GLY A 131 7.59 -0.66 -15.96
C GLY A 131 7.56 -0.26 -14.47
N HIS A 132 6.38 -0.15 -13.85
CA HIS A 132 6.26 0.24 -12.45
C HIS A 132 5.96 -0.96 -11.57
N LYS A 133 7.03 -1.64 -11.13
CA LYS A 133 6.92 -2.71 -10.12
C LYS A 133 6.37 -2.14 -8.82
N MET A 134 5.34 -2.77 -8.28
CA MET A 134 4.70 -2.41 -7.02
C MET A 134 5.11 -3.42 -5.93
N ASP A 135 6.37 -3.37 -5.53
CA ASP A 135 6.96 -4.33 -4.60
C ASP A 135 7.00 -3.80 -3.16
N TYR A 136 6.72 -2.50 -2.96
CA TYR A 136 6.84 -1.83 -1.66
C TYR A 136 5.61 -1.02 -1.26
N VAL A 137 5.34 -0.95 0.03
CA VAL A 137 4.19 -0.24 0.64
C VAL A 137 4.14 1.25 0.25
N HIS A 138 5.28 1.95 0.26
CA HIS A 138 5.31 3.39 -0.07
C HIS A 138 4.86 3.67 -1.52
N GLN A 139 5.12 2.75 -2.45
CA GLN A 139 4.67 2.89 -3.84
C GLN A 139 3.14 2.82 -3.92
N LEU A 140 2.54 1.87 -3.18
CA LEU A 140 1.10 1.74 -3.06
C LEU A 140 0.48 2.99 -2.41
N GLN A 141 1.09 3.49 -1.32
CA GLN A 141 0.61 4.70 -0.63
C GLN A 141 0.65 5.93 -1.53
N ASN A 142 1.72 6.13 -2.29
CA ASN A 142 1.86 7.28 -3.16
C ASN A 142 0.82 7.30 -4.26
N LEU A 143 0.57 6.13 -4.86
CA LEU A 143 -0.47 6.02 -5.85
C LEU A 143 -1.87 6.16 -5.23
N TYR A 144 -2.16 5.45 -4.15
CA TYR A 144 -3.48 5.52 -3.50
C TYR A 144 -3.81 6.97 -3.13
N PHE A 145 -2.84 7.71 -2.57
CA PHE A 145 -2.99 9.13 -2.30
C PHE A 145 -3.20 9.97 -3.57
N ALA A 146 -2.47 9.69 -4.65
CA ALA A 146 -2.65 10.40 -5.92
C ALA A 146 -4.05 10.19 -6.55
N LEU A 147 -4.66 9.03 -6.30
CA LEU A 147 -5.99 8.67 -6.83
C LEU A 147 -7.12 9.12 -5.89
N ALA A 148 -7.02 8.83 -4.60
CA ALA A 148 -8.09 9.03 -3.62
C ALA A 148 -7.98 10.37 -2.86
N GLY A 149 -6.83 11.03 -2.89
CA GLY A 149 -6.58 12.27 -2.13
C GLY A 149 -6.36 12.08 -0.63
N GLU A 150 -6.35 10.83 -0.15
CA GLU A 150 -6.17 10.48 1.27
C GLU A 150 -5.21 9.30 1.44
N GLU A 151 -4.68 9.11 2.66
CA GLU A 151 -3.82 7.96 2.97
C GLU A 151 -4.65 6.68 3.17
N PRO A 152 -4.13 5.50 2.77
CA PRO A 152 -4.78 4.25 3.11
C PRO A 152 -4.83 4.09 4.63
N THR A 153 -6.05 3.90 5.16
CA THR A 153 -6.25 3.87 6.62
C THR A 153 -5.82 2.53 7.21
N LEU A 154 -4.93 2.55 8.20
CA LEU A 154 -4.60 1.36 8.98
C LEU A 154 -5.81 0.88 9.79
N LYS A 155 -6.05 -0.43 9.79
CA LYS A 155 -6.97 -1.09 10.71
C LYS A 155 -6.39 -0.95 12.12
N THR A 156 -6.97 -0.09 12.94
CA THR A 156 -6.68 -0.05 14.37
C THR A 156 -7.13 -1.37 15.00
N GLU A 157 -6.30 -1.98 15.83
CA GLU A 157 -6.60 -3.25 16.53
C GLU A 157 -7.83 -3.16 17.46
N LEU A 158 -8.41 -1.97 17.65
CA LEU A 158 -9.58 -1.72 18.49
C LEU A 158 -10.94 -2.03 17.83
N SER A 159 -10.98 -2.76 16.71
CA SER A 159 -12.25 -3.25 16.13
C SER A 159 -12.37 -4.77 16.17
N GLN A 160 -11.88 -5.42 17.23
CA GLN A 160 -12.34 -6.75 17.64
C GLN A 160 -13.45 -6.64 18.68
N THR A 161 -14.49 -5.86 18.37
CA THR A 161 -15.77 -5.98 19.07
C THR A 161 -16.85 -5.51 18.11
N GLU A 162 -17.25 -6.36 17.17
CA GLU A 162 -18.58 -6.28 16.58
C GLU A 162 -18.94 -7.60 15.88
N LYS A 163 -19.59 -8.44 16.71
CA LYS A 163 -20.54 -9.54 16.48
C LYS A 163 -20.09 -10.79 15.72
#